data_AF-A0A937T928-F1
#
_entry.id   AF-A0A937T928-F1
#
_cell.length_a   1.000
_cell.length_b   1.000
_cell.length_c   1.000
_cell.angle_alpha   90.00
_cell.angle_beta   90.00
_cell.angle_gamma   90.00
#
_symmetry.space_group_name_H-M   'P 1'
#
loop_
_entity.id
_entity.type
_entity.pdbx_description
1 polymer ?
#
loop_
_entity_poly.entity_id
_entity_poly.type
_entity_poly.pdbx_seq_one_letter_code
_entity_poly.pdbx_strand_id
1 'polypeptide(L)'
;VVDDYQQAMDRIAQELLLMMDAGPVLLIWVFDESGSMKDDQAEIRERINGVYLQLGLVGRDKSRWLETSIISYGKDFHVHTKLPTSDINQIRQAIDSIPEDASGLEMMCQAVGFAIAGHREYAKRTRRQMALILVTDESGEQENNWGYLEPAIAEAQAVKSRVYVLGRESVFGYPYVYMRWVHPQTHRPHWISVNRGPETAFVEQLQIDGFRRRYDAFPSGFGPYEQCRMARETGGIFFMLPSLESALVRGEKRRYELEIMRPYRPDLRHREELLGYRETYPLRAVIWKCIYDLNPYNKDIAAQIEMRVHFSIQYPEFVKQARIEQAKATKFIVYLAAVQKVMEGGAMHREQEADPRWQANYDLIYAQIVAYQARIWEYGASLEEFIKNPKTAPLTKSPNLRLVHWDVTTRAQILTEESKPYIERATELFNVVVANHPGTPWAARAQRELKRGFGVDFRPDYDPPYLKPTGKVIPVPKL
;
A
#
# COMPACT_ATOMS: atom_id res chain seq x y z
N VAL A 1 -11.92 -7.92 -8.44
CA VAL A 1 -11.04 -8.86 -7.71
C VAL A 1 -11.03 -10.15 -8.47
N VAL A 2 -9.86 -10.63 -8.83
CA VAL A 2 -9.69 -11.94 -9.47
C VAL A 2 -9.07 -12.93 -8.49
N ASP A 3 -9.36 -14.21 -8.70
CA ASP A 3 -8.83 -15.29 -7.87
C ASP A 3 -7.39 -15.66 -8.26
N ASP A 4 -7.02 -15.47 -9.53
CA ASP A 4 -5.70 -15.72 -10.09
C ASP A 4 -5.46 -14.93 -11.40
N TYR A 5 -4.26 -15.05 -11.97
CA TYR A 5 -3.92 -14.49 -13.27
C TYR A 5 -4.78 -15.05 -14.41
N GLN A 6 -5.19 -16.32 -14.35
CA GLN A 6 -5.99 -16.93 -15.42
C GLN A 6 -7.31 -16.19 -15.61
N GLN A 7 -8.01 -15.91 -14.52
CA GLN A 7 -9.29 -15.21 -14.57
C GLN A 7 -9.14 -13.77 -15.09
N ALA A 8 -8.06 -13.07 -14.72
CA ALA A 8 -7.77 -11.76 -15.29
C ALA A 8 -7.51 -11.83 -16.80
N MET A 9 -6.68 -12.79 -17.21
CA MET A 9 -6.31 -13.01 -18.62
C MET A 9 -7.52 -13.40 -19.48
N ASP A 10 -8.39 -14.29 -18.97
CA ASP A 10 -9.63 -14.67 -19.65
C ASP A 10 -10.55 -13.45 -19.86
N ARG A 11 -10.65 -12.57 -18.85
CA ARG A 11 -11.45 -11.35 -18.97
C ARG A 11 -10.83 -10.35 -19.95
N ILE A 12 -9.51 -10.17 -19.93
CA ILE A 12 -8.80 -9.34 -20.90
C ILE A 12 -9.02 -9.89 -22.32
N ALA A 13 -8.94 -11.21 -22.52
CA ALA A 13 -9.20 -11.84 -23.81
C ALA A 13 -10.61 -11.52 -24.33
N GLN A 14 -11.64 -11.54 -23.47
CA GLN A 14 -13.00 -11.14 -23.84
C GLN A 14 -13.07 -9.67 -24.28
N GLU A 15 -12.41 -8.77 -23.57
CA GLU A 15 -12.38 -7.34 -23.92
C GLU A 15 -11.66 -7.10 -25.27
N LEU A 16 -10.56 -7.83 -25.52
CA LEU A 16 -9.83 -7.78 -26.77
C LEU A 16 -10.64 -8.34 -27.94
N LEU A 17 -11.44 -9.41 -27.74
CA LEU A 17 -12.37 -9.91 -28.76
C LEU A 17 -13.37 -8.84 -29.18
N LEU A 18 -13.98 -8.15 -28.21
CA LEU A 18 -14.93 -7.07 -28.48
C LEU A 18 -14.28 -5.92 -29.27
N MET A 19 -13.01 -5.61 -29.00
CA MET A 19 -12.26 -4.66 -29.81
C MET A 19 -12.00 -5.20 -31.22
N MET A 20 -11.60 -6.46 -31.35
CA MET A 20 -11.32 -7.11 -32.64
C MET A 20 -12.54 -7.18 -33.56
N ASP A 21 -13.75 -7.25 -33.00
CA ASP A 21 -15.00 -7.17 -33.77
C ASP A 21 -15.18 -5.81 -34.46
N ALA A 22 -14.65 -4.72 -33.88
CA ALA A 22 -14.68 -3.39 -34.46
C ALA A 22 -13.51 -3.09 -35.41
N GLY A 23 -12.41 -3.84 -35.32
CA GLY A 23 -11.23 -3.66 -36.17
C GLY A 23 -9.96 -4.24 -35.55
N PRO A 24 -8.85 -4.27 -36.31
CA PRO A 24 -7.60 -4.86 -35.85
C PRO A 24 -7.05 -4.12 -34.62
N VAL A 25 -6.37 -4.84 -33.73
CA VAL A 25 -5.88 -4.33 -32.44
C VAL A 25 -4.36 -4.37 -32.38
N LEU A 26 -3.78 -3.35 -31.77
CA LEU A 26 -2.41 -3.30 -31.29
C LEU A 26 -2.44 -3.38 -29.76
N LEU A 27 -1.87 -4.45 -29.22
CA LEU A 27 -1.76 -4.69 -27.79
C LEU A 27 -0.37 -4.33 -27.30
N ILE A 28 -0.27 -3.52 -26.26
CA ILE A 28 1.00 -3.12 -25.67
C ILE A 28 1.06 -3.69 -24.25
N TRP A 29 2.03 -4.56 -23.98
CA TRP A 29 2.33 -4.99 -22.62
C TRP A 29 3.41 -4.10 -22.04
N VAL A 30 3.17 -3.57 -20.85
CA VAL A 30 4.11 -2.77 -20.09
C VAL A 30 4.38 -3.48 -18.77
N PHE A 31 5.58 -4.03 -18.63
CA PHE A 31 6.00 -4.79 -17.45
C PHE A 31 6.90 -3.96 -16.54
N ASP A 32 6.64 -4.01 -15.25
CA ASP A 32 7.58 -3.58 -14.22
C ASP A 32 8.83 -4.49 -14.20
N GLU A 33 10.02 -3.89 -14.08
CA GLU A 33 11.35 -4.51 -14.02
C GLU A 33 11.80 -4.86 -12.59
N SER A 34 10.96 -4.63 -11.58
CA SER A 34 11.26 -4.97 -10.20
C SER A 34 11.51 -6.48 -10.02
N GLY A 35 12.43 -6.82 -9.10
CA GLY A 35 12.79 -8.21 -8.81
C GLY A 35 11.61 -9.04 -8.27
N SER A 36 10.65 -8.40 -7.59
CA SER A 36 9.39 -9.02 -7.12
C SER A 36 8.52 -9.52 -8.27
N MET A 37 8.63 -8.93 -9.46
CA MET A 37 7.77 -9.24 -10.60
C MET A 37 8.26 -10.43 -11.44
N LYS A 38 9.41 -11.05 -11.14
CA LYS A 38 9.95 -12.14 -11.97
C LYS A 38 9.06 -13.38 -12.04
N ASP A 39 8.45 -13.75 -10.91
CA ASP A 39 7.50 -14.88 -10.86
C ASP A 39 6.23 -14.54 -11.66
N ASP A 40 5.72 -13.31 -11.51
CA ASP A 40 4.54 -12.81 -12.22
C ASP A 40 4.77 -12.71 -13.74
N GLN A 41 5.96 -12.23 -14.17
CA GLN A 41 6.40 -12.18 -15.57
C GLN A 41 6.43 -13.59 -16.18
N ALA A 42 7.01 -14.56 -15.47
CA ALA A 42 7.09 -15.95 -15.93
C ALA A 42 5.70 -16.60 -16.04
N GLU A 43 4.80 -16.35 -15.09
CA GLU A 43 3.43 -16.85 -15.14
C GLU A 43 2.66 -16.28 -16.33
N ILE A 44 2.76 -14.97 -16.59
CA ILE A 44 2.13 -14.33 -17.75
C ILE A 44 2.69 -14.88 -19.06
N ARG A 45 4.01 -15.08 -19.15
CA ARG A 45 4.69 -15.67 -20.31
C ARG A 45 4.15 -17.06 -20.67
N GLU A 46 3.87 -17.90 -19.69
CA GLU A 46 3.28 -19.22 -19.94
C GLU A 46 1.81 -19.13 -20.39
N ARG A 47 1.06 -18.20 -19.81
CA ARG A 47 -0.38 -18.03 -20.07
C ARG A 47 -0.70 -17.23 -21.32
N ILE A 48 0.24 -16.47 -21.86
CA ILE A 48 0.02 -15.62 -23.03
C ILE A 48 -0.49 -16.45 -24.22
N ASN A 49 -0.03 -17.70 -24.37
CA ASN A 49 -0.54 -18.62 -25.39
C ASN A 49 -2.04 -18.86 -25.25
N GLY A 50 -2.53 -19.03 -24.02
CA GLY A 50 -3.94 -19.26 -23.71
C GLY A 50 -4.82 -18.12 -24.21
N VAL A 51 -4.42 -16.88 -23.98
CA VAL A 51 -5.12 -15.69 -24.49
C VAL A 51 -5.21 -15.74 -26.02
N TYR A 52 -4.09 -15.95 -26.72
CA TYR A 52 -4.07 -15.91 -28.19
C TYR A 52 -4.79 -17.10 -28.82
N LEU A 53 -4.86 -18.26 -28.13
CA LEU A 53 -5.66 -19.42 -28.53
C LEU A 53 -7.16 -19.16 -28.32
N GLN A 54 -7.54 -18.62 -27.16
CA GLN A 54 -8.92 -18.28 -26.80
C GLN A 54 -9.52 -17.19 -27.70
N LEU A 55 -8.69 -16.28 -28.24
CA LEU A 55 -9.12 -15.27 -29.22
C LEU A 55 -9.57 -15.86 -30.57
N GLY A 56 -9.69 -17.18 -30.71
CA GLY A 56 -10.20 -17.83 -31.93
C GLY A 56 -9.28 -17.64 -33.14
N LEU A 57 -8.00 -17.36 -32.90
CA LEU A 57 -6.98 -17.15 -33.93
C LEU A 57 -6.50 -18.47 -34.58
N VAL A 58 -7.14 -19.60 -34.27
CA VAL A 58 -6.96 -20.86 -34.97
C VAL A 58 -7.81 -20.81 -36.25
N GLY A 59 -7.18 -20.50 -37.39
CA GLY A 59 -7.83 -20.48 -38.70
C GLY A 59 -8.13 -19.10 -39.29
N ARG A 60 -7.88 -18.00 -38.55
CA ARG A 60 -7.81 -16.63 -39.10
C ARG A 60 -6.34 -16.21 -39.26
N ASP A 61 -6.05 -15.32 -40.20
CA ASP A 61 -4.71 -14.75 -40.35
C ASP A 61 -4.37 -13.90 -39.10
N LYS A 62 -3.59 -14.48 -38.19
CA LYS A 62 -3.28 -13.90 -36.86
C LYS A 62 -2.70 -12.50 -36.97
N SER A 63 -1.82 -12.32 -37.96
CA SER A 63 -1.13 -11.07 -38.26
C SER A 63 -2.10 -9.92 -38.55
N ARG A 64 -3.25 -10.22 -39.14
CA ARG A 64 -4.22 -9.19 -39.52
C ARG A 64 -4.92 -8.56 -38.32
N TRP A 65 -5.22 -9.34 -37.28
CA TRP A 65 -6.17 -8.92 -36.26
C TRP A 65 -5.53 -8.48 -34.94
N LEU A 66 -4.40 -9.06 -34.56
CA LEU A 66 -3.72 -8.72 -33.31
C LEU A 66 -2.21 -8.67 -33.52
N GLU A 67 -1.61 -7.52 -33.20
CA GLU A 67 -0.17 -7.35 -33.07
C GLU A 67 0.16 -6.90 -31.66
N THR A 68 1.37 -7.22 -31.22
CA THR A 68 1.77 -7.06 -29.82
C THR A 68 3.14 -6.42 -29.71
N SER A 69 3.26 -5.48 -28.79
CA SER A 69 4.51 -4.85 -28.39
C SER A 69 4.80 -5.16 -26.93
N ILE A 70 6.05 -5.48 -26.62
CA ILE A 70 6.52 -5.73 -25.25
C ILE A 70 7.46 -4.61 -24.83
N ILE A 71 7.11 -4.00 -23.72
CA ILE A 71 7.81 -2.86 -23.11
C ILE A 71 8.02 -3.19 -21.64
N SER A 72 9.10 -2.69 -21.06
CA SER A 72 9.30 -2.71 -19.62
C SER A 72 9.84 -1.39 -19.09
N TYR A 73 9.69 -1.20 -17.78
CA TYR A 73 10.15 -0.01 -17.08
C TYR A 73 10.69 -0.32 -15.69
N GLY A 74 11.67 0.48 -15.29
CA GLY A 74 12.07 0.69 -13.91
C GLY A 74 12.43 2.17 -13.79
N LYS A 75 13.70 2.46 -13.48
CA LYS A 75 14.30 3.79 -13.70
C LYS A 75 14.33 4.17 -15.18
N ASP A 76 14.66 3.21 -16.04
CA ASP A 76 14.78 3.38 -17.48
C ASP A 76 13.58 2.75 -18.21
N PHE A 77 13.41 3.09 -19.48
CA PHE A 77 12.31 2.61 -20.32
C PHE A 77 12.86 1.77 -21.48
N HIS A 78 12.36 0.54 -21.63
CA HIS A 78 12.87 -0.41 -22.62
C HIS A 78 11.77 -0.92 -23.55
N VAL A 79 12.07 -0.97 -24.85
CA VAL A 79 11.20 -1.59 -25.87
C VAL A 79 11.87 -2.87 -26.35
N HIS A 80 11.24 -4.02 -26.11
CA HIS A 80 11.81 -5.33 -26.41
C HIS A 80 11.46 -5.83 -27.82
N THR A 81 10.34 -5.39 -28.36
CA THR A 81 9.92 -5.70 -29.73
C THR A 81 10.26 -4.54 -30.67
N LYS A 82 11.15 -4.77 -31.65
CA LYS A 82 11.55 -3.75 -32.65
C LYS A 82 10.36 -3.15 -33.41
N LEU A 83 9.38 -4.00 -33.74
CA LEU A 83 8.09 -3.65 -34.29
C LEU A 83 7.03 -4.53 -33.63
N PRO A 84 5.77 -4.06 -33.53
CA PRO A 84 4.68 -4.92 -33.10
C PRO A 84 4.59 -6.20 -33.96
N THR A 85 4.40 -7.34 -33.30
CA THR A 85 4.44 -8.66 -33.94
C THR A 85 3.27 -9.53 -33.52
N SER A 86 2.89 -10.49 -34.36
CA SER A 86 1.92 -11.54 -34.03
C SER A 86 2.60 -12.89 -33.75
N ASP A 87 3.94 -12.92 -33.82
CA ASP A 87 4.74 -14.11 -33.54
C ASP A 87 4.88 -14.32 -32.03
N ILE A 88 4.17 -15.32 -31.54
CA ILE A 88 4.16 -15.73 -30.14
C ILE A 88 5.56 -16.03 -29.62
N ASN A 89 6.45 -16.62 -30.43
CA ASN A 89 7.80 -16.95 -29.96
C ASN A 89 8.63 -15.69 -29.75
N GLN A 90 8.49 -14.69 -30.63
CA GLN A 90 9.12 -13.38 -30.45
C GLN A 90 8.59 -12.66 -29.22
N ILE A 91 7.27 -12.75 -28.97
CA ILE A 91 6.64 -12.17 -27.78
C ILE A 91 7.18 -12.81 -26.50
N ARG A 92 7.26 -14.15 -26.43
CA ARG A 92 7.80 -14.87 -25.26
C ARG A 92 9.28 -14.54 -25.04
N GLN A 93 10.08 -14.50 -26.11
CA GLN A 93 11.49 -14.10 -26.03
C GLN A 93 11.65 -12.66 -25.54
N ALA A 94 10.76 -11.75 -25.95
CA ALA A 94 10.77 -10.36 -25.50
C ALA A 94 10.39 -10.22 -24.02
N ILE A 95 9.52 -11.09 -23.49
CA ILE A 95 9.23 -11.16 -22.05
C ILE A 95 10.43 -11.75 -21.29
N ASP A 96 11.05 -12.80 -21.83
CA ASP A 96 12.24 -13.43 -21.24
C ASP A 96 13.46 -12.48 -21.19
N SER A 97 13.49 -11.44 -22.05
CA SER A 97 14.56 -10.44 -22.08
C SER A 97 14.36 -9.25 -21.15
N ILE A 98 13.25 -9.18 -20.40
CA ILE A 98 12.99 -8.09 -19.46
C ILE A 98 14.08 -8.10 -18.37
N PRO A 99 14.85 -7.01 -18.21
CA PRO A 99 15.91 -6.94 -17.20
C PRO A 99 15.32 -6.89 -15.78
N GLU A 100 16.21 -6.92 -14.79
CA GLU A 100 15.86 -6.59 -13.41
C GLU A 100 16.48 -5.22 -13.10
N ASP A 101 15.66 -4.25 -12.70
CA ASP A 101 16.15 -2.94 -12.28
C ASP A 101 16.60 -2.99 -10.82
N ALA A 102 17.90 -2.81 -10.59
CA ALA A 102 18.49 -2.78 -9.26
C ALA A 102 18.32 -1.43 -8.54
N SER A 103 17.76 -0.41 -9.22
CA SER A 103 17.60 0.93 -8.66
C SER A 103 16.47 1.04 -7.64
N GLY A 104 15.43 0.21 -7.79
CA GLY A 104 14.17 0.28 -7.03
C GLY A 104 13.17 1.30 -7.57
N LEU A 105 13.59 2.22 -8.44
CA LEU A 105 12.71 3.26 -8.97
C LEU A 105 11.72 2.71 -9.99
N GLU A 106 10.49 3.18 -9.89
CA GLU A 106 9.42 2.78 -10.79
C GLU A 106 8.74 3.99 -11.46
N MET A 107 9.10 4.26 -12.70
CA MET A 107 8.58 5.38 -13.50
C MET A 107 7.26 5.03 -14.22
N MET A 108 6.31 4.42 -13.50
CA MET A 108 5.09 3.79 -14.04
C MET A 108 4.24 4.70 -14.94
N CYS A 109 3.80 5.88 -14.44
CA CYS A 109 2.90 6.74 -15.21
C CYS A 109 3.57 7.28 -16.48
N GLN A 110 4.85 7.64 -16.38
CA GLN A 110 5.64 8.07 -17.52
C GLN A 110 5.80 6.95 -18.56
N ALA A 111 6.09 5.72 -18.12
CA ALA A 111 6.24 4.56 -19.00
C ALA A 111 4.95 4.27 -19.78
N VAL A 112 3.77 4.35 -19.14
CA VAL A 112 2.49 4.20 -19.84
C VAL A 112 2.30 5.28 -20.90
N GLY A 113 2.55 6.54 -20.56
CA GLY A 113 2.45 7.65 -21.52
C GLY A 113 3.40 7.46 -22.73
N PHE A 114 4.65 7.08 -22.48
CA PHE A 114 5.65 6.85 -23.53
C PHE A 114 5.31 5.63 -24.40
N ALA A 115 4.82 4.56 -23.79
CA ALA A 115 4.36 3.38 -24.50
C ALA A 115 3.26 3.72 -25.51
N ILE A 116 2.25 4.49 -25.10
CA ILE A 116 1.14 4.89 -25.97
C ILE A 116 1.62 5.85 -27.06
N ALA A 117 2.36 6.89 -26.69
CA ALA A 117 2.87 7.89 -27.63
C ALA A 117 3.77 7.26 -28.70
N GLY A 118 4.67 6.35 -28.30
CA GLY A 118 5.60 5.66 -29.20
C GLY A 118 4.91 4.77 -30.24
N HIS A 119 3.68 4.32 -29.98
CA HIS A 119 2.93 3.41 -30.86
C HIS A 119 1.84 4.11 -31.69
N ARG A 120 1.59 5.40 -31.45
CA ARG A 120 0.53 6.19 -32.08
C ARG A 120 0.58 6.18 -33.61
N GLU A 121 1.72 6.51 -34.20
CA GLU A 121 1.86 6.58 -35.65
C GLU A 121 1.74 5.20 -36.31
N TYR A 122 2.24 4.16 -35.64
CA TYR A 122 2.10 2.78 -36.10
C TYR A 122 0.63 2.36 -36.12
N ALA A 123 -0.09 2.55 -35.02
CA ALA A 123 -1.51 2.22 -34.89
C ALA A 123 -2.36 2.97 -35.93
N LYS A 124 -2.08 4.27 -36.13
CA LYS A 124 -2.76 5.09 -37.14
C LYS A 124 -2.52 4.58 -38.57
N ARG A 125 -1.26 4.32 -38.93
CA ARG A 125 -0.90 3.84 -40.28
C ARG A 125 -1.48 2.45 -40.59
N THR A 126 -1.51 1.58 -39.59
CA THR A 126 -2.06 0.22 -39.70
C THR A 126 -3.56 0.14 -39.41
N ARG A 127 -4.20 1.28 -39.09
CA ARG A 127 -5.63 1.39 -38.73
C ARG A 127 -6.04 0.46 -37.59
N ARG A 128 -5.16 0.30 -36.60
CA ARG A 128 -5.39 -0.52 -35.41
C ARG A 128 -5.91 0.31 -34.24
N GLN A 129 -6.83 -0.27 -33.49
CA GLN A 129 -7.20 0.20 -32.14
C GLN A 129 -6.07 -0.14 -31.17
N MET A 130 -5.88 0.65 -30.11
CA MET A 130 -4.87 0.37 -29.10
C MET A 130 -5.49 -0.14 -27.79
N ALA A 131 -4.83 -1.13 -27.21
CA ALA A 131 -5.02 -1.54 -25.83
C ALA A 131 -3.64 -1.64 -25.17
N LEU A 132 -3.56 -1.26 -23.90
CA LEU A 132 -2.37 -1.40 -23.09
C LEU A 132 -2.69 -2.23 -21.86
N ILE A 133 -1.81 -3.18 -21.51
CA ILE A 133 -1.86 -3.95 -20.28
C ILE A 133 -0.63 -3.58 -19.45
N LEU A 134 -0.85 -2.91 -18.33
CA LEU A 134 0.16 -2.62 -17.33
C LEU A 134 0.24 -3.77 -16.33
N VAL A 135 1.43 -4.26 -16.04
CA VAL A 135 1.69 -5.34 -15.10
C VAL A 135 2.68 -4.84 -14.06
N THR A 136 2.22 -4.70 -12.82
CA THR A 136 2.96 -4.05 -11.72
C THR A 136 2.42 -4.57 -10.40
N ASP A 137 3.26 -4.70 -9.39
CA ASP A 137 2.79 -5.00 -8.05
C ASP A 137 2.75 -3.73 -7.19
N GLU A 138 3.64 -2.76 -7.44
CA GLU A 138 3.73 -1.46 -6.77
C GLU A 138 2.76 -0.40 -7.30
N SER A 139 2.78 0.80 -6.72
CA SER A 139 2.06 1.98 -7.22
C SER A 139 2.93 2.97 -7.99
N GLY A 140 4.24 2.72 -8.13
CA GLY A 140 5.19 3.64 -8.75
C GLY A 140 5.63 4.81 -7.87
N GLU A 141 6.60 5.56 -8.38
CA GLU A 141 7.20 6.73 -7.73
C GLU A 141 6.24 7.91 -7.58
N GLN A 142 6.18 8.50 -6.39
CA GLN A 142 5.23 9.57 -6.10
C GLN A 142 5.43 10.80 -7.00
N GLU A 143 6.67 11.25 -7.16
CA GLU A 143 6.99 12.41 -8.02
C GLU A 143 6.65 12.14 -9.48
N ASN A 144 6.91 10.92 -9.97
CA ASN A 144 6.54 10.48 -11.32
C ASN A 144 5.01 10.53 -11.49
N ASN A 145 4.29 9.91 -10.57
CA ASN A 145 2.84 9.80 -10.62
C ASN A 145 2.16 11.19 -10.61
N TRP A 146 2.68 12.11 -9.80
CA TRP A 146 2.14 13.47 -9.73
C TRP A 146 2.34 14.25 -11.03
N GLY A 147 3.48 14.08 -11.70
CA GLY A 147 3.77 14.77 -12.96
C GLY A 147 3.16 14.12 -14.20
N TYR A 148 2.99 12.80 -14.22
CA TYR A 148 2.74 12.05 -15.46
C TYR A 148 1.41 11.29 -15.54
N LEU A 149 0.65 11.13 -14.44
CA LEU A 149 -0.63 10.42 -14.48
C LEU A 149 -1.61 11.05 -15.49
N GLU A 150 -1.78 12.36 -15.41
CA GLU A 150 -2.76 13.09 -16.21
C GLU A 150 -2.31 13.25 -17.67
N PRO A 151 -1.03 13.55 -17.95
CA PRO A 151 -0.49 13.42 -19.30
C PRO A 151 -0.68 12.02 -19.91
N ALA A 152 -0.44 10.95 -19.15
CA ALA A 152 -0.61 9.57 -19.65
C ALA A 152 -2.08 9.26 -19.98
N ILE A 153 -3.02 9.71 -19.14
CA ILE A 153 -4.45 9.55 -19.39
C ILE A 153 -4.90 10.38 -20.60
N ALA A 154 -4.44 11.62 -20.72
CA ALA A 154 -4.73 12.46 -21.87
C ALA A 154 -4.22 11.84 -23.18
N GLU A 155 -3.00 11.27 -23.19
CA GLU A 155 -2.47 10.59 -24.37
C GLU A 155 -3.28 9.34 -24.70
N ALA A 156 -3.64 8.52 -23.70
CA ALA A 156 -4.50 7.35 -23.89
C ALA A 156 -5.86 7.71 -24.48
N GLN A 157 -6.51 8.76 -23.97
CA GLN A 157 -7.80 9.25 -24.47
C GLN A 157 -7.70 9.80 -25.90
N ALA A 158 -6.63 10.53 -26.22
CA ALA A 158 -6.43 11.13 -27.54
C ALA A 158 -6.37 10.08 -28.66
N VAL A 159 -5.86 8.89 -28.36
CA VAL A 159 -5.76 7.77 -29.32
C VAL A 159 -6.79 6.66 -29.06
N LYS A 160 -7.71 6.88 -28.11
CA LYS A 160 -8.72 5.90 -27.65
C LYS A 160 -8.11 4.56 -27.22
N SER A 161 -6.94 4.60 -26.59
CA SER A 161 -6.30 3.42 -26.02
C SER A 161 -7.01 3.04 -24.71
N ARG A 162 -7.39 1.76 -24.57
CA ARG A 162 -7.90 1.22 -23.30
C ARG A 162 -6.75 0.73 -22.43
N VAL A 163 -6.68 1.17 -21.18
CA VAL A 163 -5.63 0.72 -20.24
C VAL A 163 -6.19 -0.29 -19.24
N TYR A 164 -5.72 -1.52 -19.34
CA TYR A 164 -5.95 -2.59 -18.37
C TYR A 164 -4.76 -2.65 -17.42
N VAL A 165 -5.01 -2.92 -16.14
CA VAL A 165 -3.94 -3.03 -15.14
C VAL A 165 -4.08 -4.35 -14.41
N LEU A 166 -3.01 -5.15 -14.38
CA LEU A 166 -2.84 -6.28 -13.50
C LEU A 166 -2.01 -5.80 -12.31
N GLY A 167 -2.65 -5.61 -11.16
CA GLY A 167 -1.99 -5.03 -9.99
C GLY A 167 -2.48 -5.55 -8.65
N ARG A 168 -1.75 -5.22 -7.59
CA ARG A 168 -2.05 -5.68 -6.22
C ARG A 168 -3.02 -4.74 -5.51
N GLU A 169 -3.60 -5.26 -4.43
CA GLU A 169 -4.43 -4.47 -3.52
C GLU A 169 -3.58 -3.39 -2.83
N SER A 170 -4.12 -2.18 -2.68
CA SER A 170 -3.44 -1.11 -1.97
C SER A 170 -3.61 -1.20 -0.46
N VAL A 171 -2.73 -0.52 0.27
CA VAL A 171 -2.85 -0.42 1.72
C VAL A 171 -3.89 0.62 2.11
N PHE A 172 -4.73 0.26 3.06
CA PHE A 172 -5.84 1.07 3.55
C PHE A 172 -5.39 2.42 4.11
N GLY A 173 -5.62 3.47 3.29
CA GLY A 173 -5.31 4.87 3.58
C GLY A 173 -3.83 5.14 3.92
N TYR A 174 -2.92 4.26 3.52
CA TYR A 174 -1.48 4.31 3.82
C TYR A 174 -0.71 4.01 2.52
N PRO A 175 0.41 4.70 2.25
CA PRO A 175 1.12 4.49 0.98
C PRO A 175 2.05 3.28 1.00
N TYR A 176 2.62 2.92 2.16
CA TYR A 176 3.75 1.98 2.17
C TYR A 176 3.38 0.55 2.60
N VAL A 177 4.08 -0.42 2.03
CA VAL A 177 4.23 -1.76 2.61
C VAL A 177 5.69 -2.03 2.92
N TYR A 178 5.93 -3.10 3.66
CA TYR A 178 7.27 -3.54 3.99
C TYR A 178 7.48 -4.96 3.50
N MET A 179 8.49 -5.14 2.65
CA MET A 179 8.89 -6.44 2.13
C MET A 179 10.07 -6.97 2.93
N ARG A 180 9.97 -8.22 3.38
CA ARG A 180 11.04 -8.89 4.10
C ARG A 180 12.11 -9.32 3.10
N TRP A 181 13.28 -8.69 3.19
CA TRP A 181 14.47 -9.07 2.44
C TRP A 181 15.51 -9.67 3.38
N VAL A 182 16.11 -10.79 3.00
CA VAL A 182 17.15 -11.43 3.81
C VAL A 182 18.51 -11.10 3.21
N HIS A 183 19.35 -10.43 3.98
CA HIS A 183 20.67 -10.03 3.51
C HIS A 183 21.51 -11.27 3.18
N PRO A 184 22.07 -11.39 1.96
CA PRO A 184 22.74 -12.62 1.52
C PRO A 184 24.01 -12.94 2.32
N GLN A 185 24.79 -11.94 2.72
CA GLN A 185 26.01 -12.14 3.54
C GLN A 185 25.75 -12.29 5.05
N THR A 186 24.77 -11.58 5.62
CA THR A 186 24.55 -11.56 7.08
C THR A 186 23.38 -12.43 7.53
N HIS A 187 22.57 -12.92 6.59
CA HIS A 187 21.31 -13.64 6.79
C HIS A 187 20.30 -12.90 7.67
N ARG A 188 20.46 -11.58 7.83
CA ARG A 188 19.55 -10.76 8.63
C ARG A 188 18.34 -10.33 7.82
N PRO A 189 17.13 -10.40 8.40
CA PRO A 189 15.96 -9.81 7.79
C PRO A 189 16.04 -8.28 7.86
N HIS A 190 15.76 -7.63 6.74
CA HIS A 190 15.50 -6.21 6.61
C HIS A 190 14.09 -6.02 6.09
N TRP A 191 13.48 -4.90 6.45
CA TRP A 191 12.16 -4.50 5.96
C TRP A 191 12.38 -3.37 4.96
N ILE A 192 12.25 -3.69 3.68
CA ILE A 192 12.37 -2.72 2.60
C ILE A 192 11.01 -2.07 2.41
N SER A 193 10.97 -0.75 2.42
CA SER A 193 9.74 0.00 2.19
C SER A 193 9.42 -0.03 0.71
N VAL A 194 8.16 -0.21 0.37
CA VAL A 194 7.66 -0.28 -1.01
C VAL A 194 6.40 0.57 -1.10
N ASN A 195 6.16 1.24 -2.23
CA ASN A 195 4.93 2.02 -2.41
C ASN A 195 3.81 1.12 -2.95
N ARG A 196 2.70 1.04 -2.21
CA ARG A 196 1.55 0.20 -2.54
C ARG A 196 0.23 0.91 -2.22
N GLY A 197 0.10 2.13 -2.71
CA GLY A 197 -1.12 2.92 -2.56
C GLY A 197 -0.84 4.39 -2.23
N PRO A 198 -1.80 5.07 -1.57
CA PRO A 198 -3.08 4.55 -1.10
C PRO A 198 -4.10 4.28 -2.23
N GLU A 199 -5.29 3.77 -1.88
CA GLU A 199 -6.44 3.65 -2.79
C GLU A 199 -7.04 4.99 -3.25
N THR A 200 -6.58 6.10 -2.67
CA THR A 200 -7.09 7.45 -2.89
C THR A 200 -6.00 8.41 -3.36
N ALA A 201 -6.41 9.56 -3.90
CA ALA A 201 -5.49 10.58 -4.39
C ALA A 201 -4.49 11.07 -3.32
N PHE A 202 -4.94 11.06 -2.06
CA PHE A 202 -4.20 11.45 -0.87
C PHE A 202 -4.46 10.44 0.26
N VAL A 203 -3.60 10.41 1.28
CA VAL A 203 -3.81 9.57 2.45
C VAL A 203 -5.05 10.01 3.24
N GLU A 204 -5.93 9.06 3.56
CA GLU A 204 -7.22 9.32 4.24
C GLU A 204 -7.32 8.65 5.63
N GLN A 205 -6.23 8.05 6.11
CA GLN A 205 -6.15 7.41 7.42
C GLN A 205 -4.97 7.96 8.23
N LEU A 206 -4.95 7.69 9.53
CA LEU A 206 -3.77 7.99 10.34
C LEU A 206 -2.56 7.20 9.85
N GLN A 207 -1.41 7.86 9.83
CA GLN A 207 -0.13 7.29 9.40
C GLN A 207 0.68 6.73 10.57
N ILE A 208 0.12 6.76 11.78
CA ILE A 208 0.70 6.24 13.03
C ILE A 208 -0.14 5.09 13.60
N ASP A 209 0.50 4.23 14.40
CA ASP A 209 -0.10 3.09 15.09
C ASP A 209 -0.39 3.35 16.59
N GLY A 210 -0.29 4.60 17.01
CA GLY A 210 -0.42 5.01 18.42
C GLY A 210 0.88 4.99 19.21
N PHE A 211 1.99 4.47 18.66
CA PHE A 211 3.33 4.65 19.22
C PHE A 211 4.30 5.27 18.22
N ARG A 212 4.21 4.91 16.94
CA ARG A 212 5.13 5.36 15.87
C ARG A 212 4.43 5.30 14.52
N ARG A 213 5.15 5.60 13.42
CA ARG A 213 4.62 5.35 12.07
C ARG A 213 4.12 3.92 11.91
N ARG A 214 3.14 3.73 11.03
CA ARG A 214 2.60 2.41 10.70
C ARG A 214 3.67 1.53 10.04
N TYR A 215 3.56 0.24 10.30
CA TYR A 215 4.33 -0.83 9.64
C TYR A 215 3.41 -2.00 9.27
N ASP A 216 2.12 -1.72 9.06
CA ASP A 216 1.10 -2.70 8.71
C ASP A 216 0.77 -2.63 7.22
N ALA A 217 0.48 -3.78 6.61
CA ALA A 217 -0.04 -3.90 5.25
C ALA A 217 -1.54 -4.25 5.31
N PHE A 218 -2.33 -3.37 5.94
CA PHE A 218 -3.76 -3.62 6.11
C PHE A 218 -4.53 -3.42 4.79
N PRO A 219 -5.32 -4.40 4.32
CA PRO A 219 -5.93 -4.38 2.99
C PRO A 219 -7.06 -3.35 2.87
N SER A 220 -7.06 -2.56 1.78
CA SER A 220 -8.05 -1.50 1.52
C SER A 220 -9.34 -1.99 0.86
N GLY A 221 -9.34 -3.15 0.21
CA GLY A 221 -10.40 -3.61 -0.69
C GLY A 221 -10.37 -2.97 -2.07
N PHE A 222 -9.39 -2.11 -2.38
CA PHE A 222 -9.27 -1.35 -3.63
C PHE A 222 -7.83 -1.39 -4.17
N GLY A 223 -7.65 -1.02 -5.44
CA GLY A 223 -6.31 -0.86 -6.03
C GLY A 223 -5.74 0.53 -5.77
N PRO A 224 -4.45 0.77 -6.10
CA PRO A 224 -3.83 2.09 -6.03
C PRO A 224 -4.57 3.13 -6.88
N TYR A 225 -4.61 4.38 -6.40
CA TYR A 225 -5.34 5.48 -7.05
C TYR A 225 -4.93 5.69 -8.51
N GLU A 226 -3.63 5.78 -8.79
CA GLU A 226 -3.07 6.03 -10.13
C GLU A 226 -3.58 5.00 -11.13
N GLN A 227 -3.45 3.72 -10.77
CA GLN A 227 -3.81 2.58 -11.60
C GLN A 227 -5.32 2.49 -11.82
N CYS A 228 -6.09 2.63 -10.74
CA CYS A 228 -7.56 2.58 -10.82
C CYS A 228 -8.11 3.75 -11.64
N ARG A 229 -7.56 4.95 -11.45
CA ARG A 229 -7.96 6.13 -12.20
C ARG A 229 -7.60 5.98 -13.68
N MET A 230 -6.38 5.58 -13.99
CA MET A 230 -5.94 5.38 -15.37
C MET A 230 -6.80 4.35 -16.10
N ALA A 231 -7.13 3.23 -15.46
CA ALA A 231 -8.05 2.24 -16.02
C ALA A 231 -9.46 2.83 -16.24
N ARG A 232 -10.00 3.55 -15.24
CA ARG A 232 -11.35 4.15 -15.32
C ARG A 232 -11.47 5.18 -16.44
N GLU A 233 -10.54 6.13 -16.52
CA GLU A 233 -10.59 7.26 -17.45
C GLU A 233 -10.34 6.85 -18.91
N THR A 234 -9.81 5.64 -19.13
CA THR A 234 -9.52 5.09 -20.46
C THR A 234 -10.51 3.99 -20.89
N GLY A 235 -11.53 3.70 -20.06
CA GLY A 235 -12.50 2.64 -20.33
C GLY A 235 -11.93 1.21 -20.24
N GLY A 236 -10.83 1.04 -19.50
CA GLY A 236 -10.24 -0.25 -19.18
C GLY A 236 -10.68 -0.78 -17.82
N ILE A 237 -9.90 -1.72 -17.27
CA ILE A 237 -10.23 -2.46 -16.04
C ILE A 237 -8.98 -2.62 -15.18
N PHE A 238 -9.12 -2.36 -13.88
CA PHE A 238 -8.15 -2.75 -12.86
C PHE A 238 -8.46 -4.16 -12.35
N PHE A 239 -7.55 -5.10 -12.60
CA PHE A 239 -7.62 -6.47 -12.11
C PHE A 239 -6.78 -6.58 -10.84
N MET A 240 -7.47 -6.55 -9.70
CA MET A 240 -6.86 -6.81 -8.41
C MET A 240 -6.49 -8.30 -8.30
N LEU A 241 -5.19 -8.56 -8.33
CA LEU A 241 -4.57 -9.88 -8.17
C LEU A 241 -4.64 -10.34 -6.71
N PRO A 242 -4.59 -11.66 -6.45
CA PRO A 242 -4.63 -12.20 -5.09
C PRO A 242 -3.47 -11.69 -4.21
N SER A 243 -3.81 -11.43 -2.94
CA SER A 243 -3.12 -10.46 -2.07
C SER A 243 -2.01 -10.98 -1.15
N LEU A 244 -1.57 -12.25 -1.25
CA LEU A 244 -0.53 -12.76 -0.34
C LEU A 244 0.78 -13.11 -1.03
N GLU A 245 1.67 -12.13 -1.00
CA GLU A 245 3.09 -12.30 -1.23
C GLU A 245 3.75 -12.82 0.05
N SER A 246 4.52 -13.90 -0.03
CA SER A 246 5.16 -14.50 1.15
C SER A 246 6.17 -13.57 1.84
N ALA A 247 6.70 -12.60 1.10
CA ALA A 247 7.63 -11.60 1.60
C ALA A 247 6.93 -10.42 2.33
N LEU A 248 5.62 -10.25 2.18
CA LEU A 248 4.88 -9.12 2.74
C LEU A 248 4.85 -9.18 4.28
N VAL A 249 5.41 -8.17 4.92
CA VAL A 249 5.42 -8.06 6.38
C VAL A 249 4.02 -7.67 6.86
N ARG A 250 3.42 -8.53 7.70
CA ARG A 250 2.15 -8.28 8.38
C ARG A 250 0.95 -8.06 7.45
N GLY A 251 0.98 -8.67 6.26
CA GLY A 251 -0.18 -8.78 5.38
C GLY A 251 -1.27 -9.68 5.98
N GLU A 252 -2.51 -9.46 5.57
CA GLU A 252 -3.67 -10.27 5.95
C GLU A 252 -4.48 -10.65 4.71
N LYS A 253 -4.88 -11.93 4.60
CA LYS A 253 -5.83 -12.33 3.56
C LYS A 253 -7.22 -11.87 3.96
N ARG A 254 -7.73 -10.83 3.30
CA ARG A 254 -9.11 -10.39 3.49
C ARG A 254 -9.74 -10.08 2.14
N ARG A 255 -10.96 -10.58 1.96
CA ARG A 255 -11.78 -10.26 0.79
C ARG A 255 -13.04 -9.57 1.30
N TYR A 256 -13.28 -8.38 0.80
CA TYR A 256 -14.50 -7.63 1.10
C TYR A 256 -15.55 -7.89 0.02
N GLU A 257 -16.82 -7.89 0.42
CA GLU A 257 -17.94 -8.06 -0.52
C GLU A 257 -18.13 -6.80 -1.35
N LEU A 258 -18.18 -6.94 -2.68
CA LEU A 258 -18.20 -5.79 -3.60
C LEU A 258 -19.45 -4.91 -3.43
N GLU A 259 -20.61 -5.52 -3.14
CA GLU A 259 -21.85 -4.76 -2.90
C GLU A 259 -21.78 -3.94 -1.62
N ILE A 260 -21.18 -4.48 -0.55
CA ILE A 260 -20.92 -3.75 0.70
C ILE A 260 -19.94 -2.59 0.45
N MET A 261 -18.89 -2.83 -0.34
CA MET A 261 -17.85 -1.83 -0.61
C MET A 261 -18.27 -0.74 -1.61
N ARG A 262 -19.37 -0.93 -2.34
CA ARG A 262 -19.80 -0.01 -3.41
C ARG A 262 -20.00 1.44 -2.96
N PRO A 263 -20.63 1.74 -1.80
CA PRO A 263 -20.76 3.11 -1.31
C PRO A 263 -19.45 3.72 -0.79
N TYR A 264 -18.41 2.90 -0.55
CA TYR A 264 -17.13 3.30 0.04
C TYR A 264 -16.02 3.48 -1.00
N ARG A 265 -16.38 3.49 -2.30
CA ARG A 265 -15.43 3.59 -3.39
C ARG A 265 -14.58 4.87 -3.26
N PRO A 266 -13.27 4.78 -3.54
CA PRO A 266 -12.41 5.95 -3.52
C PRO A 266 -12.84 6.96 -4.60
N ASP A 267 -12.65 8.24 -4.30
CA ASP A 267 -12.81 9.31 -5.28
C ASP A 267 -11.60 9.32 -6.23
N LEU A 268 -11.85 8.99 -7.50
CA LEU A 268 -10.83 8.88 -8.55
C LEU A 268 -10.74 10.14 -9.42
N ARG A 269 -11.34 11.26 -9.01
CA ARG A 269 -11.20 12.54 -9.71
C ARG A 269 -9.78 13.08 -9.62
N HIS A 270 -9.45 14.03 -10.50
CA HIS A 270 -8.13 14.65 -10.59
C HIS A 270 -7.67 15.23 -9.25
N ARG A 271 -6.37 15.13 -8.93
CA ARG A 271 -5.81 15.62 -7.66
C ARG A 271 -6.10 17.11 -7.41
N GLU A 272 -5.88 17.95 -8.41
CA GLU A 272 -6.16 19.40 -8.30
C GLU A 272 -7.64 19.69 -8.06
N GLU A 273 -8.55 18.91 -8.65
CA GLU A 273 -9.98 19.05 -8.39
C GLU A 273 -10.26 18.72 -6.91
N LEU A 274 -9.76 17.58 -6.43
CA LEU A 274 -9.95 17.16 -5.04
C LEU A 274 -9.36 18.14 -4.02
N LEU A 275 -8.23 18.77 -4.34
CA LEU A 275 -7.65 19.84 -3.51
C LEU A 275 -8.58 21.05 -3.41
N GLY A 276 -9.18 21.48 -4.53
CA GLY A 276 -10.16 22.58 -4.52
C GLY A 276 -11.43 22.24 -3.73
N TYR A 277 -11.93 21.01 -3.83
CA TYR A 277 -13.13 20.57 -3.11
C TYR A 277 -12.91 20.38 -1.60
N ARG A 278 -11.66 20.30 -1.14
CA ARG A 278 -11.34 20.17 0.29
C ARG A 278 -11.95 21.29 1.12
N GLU A 279 -11.98 22.51 0.60
CA GLU A 279 -12.51 23.68 1.32
C GLU A 279 -14.04 23.70 1.37
N THR A 280 -14.70 22.95 0.48
CA THR A 280 -16.16 22.88 0.39
C THR A 280 -16.79 21.93 1.42
N TYR A 281 -16.05 20.92 1.90
CA TYR A 281 -16.57 19.91 2.82
C TYR A 281 -15.88 20.00 4.19
N PRO A 282 -16.55 20.61 5.20
CA PRO A 282 -15.94 20.85 6.51
C PRO A 282 -15.44 19.58 7.21
N LEU A 283 -16.16 18.46 7.11
CA LEU A 283 -15.73 17.19 7.70
C LEU A 283 -14.38 16.72 7.13
N ARG A 284 -14.24 16.80 5.80
CA ARG A 284 -13.02 16.37 5.10
C ARG A 284 -11.84 17.23 5.49
N ALA A 285 -12.05 18.55 5.65
CA ALA A 285 -11.04 19.47 6.15
C ALA A 285 -10.57 19.11 7.58
N VAL A 286 -11.49 18.76 8.48
CA VAL A 286 -11.17 18.31 9.85
C VAL A 286 -10.32 17.03 9.83
N ILE A 287 -10.73 16.03 9.04
CA ILE A 287 -9.99 14.76 8.89
C ILE A 287 -8.58 15.01 8.35
N TRP A 288 -8.46 15.80 7.28
CA TRP A 288 -7.17 16.13 6.67
C TRP A 288 -6.24 16.84 7.63
N LYS A 289 -6.76 17.84 8.37
CA LYS A 289 -6.00 18.54 9.40
C LYS A 289 -5.45 17.55 10.42
N CYS A 290 -6.29 16.64 10.92
CA CYS A 290 -5.86 15.60 11.86
C CYS A 290 -4.75 14.70 11.29
N ILE A 291 -4.91 14.21 10.05
CA ILE A 291 -3.91 13.34 9.42
C ILE A 291 -2.58 14.07 9.23
N TYR A 292 -2.62 15.34 8.83
CA TYR A 292 -1.43 16.15 8.61
C TYR A 292 -0.72 16.51 9.93
N ASP A 293 -1.48 16.88 10.95
CA ASP A 293 -0.97 17.16 12.30
C ASP A 293 -0.29 15.92 12.92
N LEU A 294 -0.78 14.72 12.60
CA LEU A 294 -0.22 13.44 13.07
C LEU A 294 0.65 12.73 12.02
N ASN A 295 1.23 13.46 11.07
CA ASN A 295 2.04 12.88 10.00
C ASN A 295 3.49 12.60 10.45
N PRO A 296 3.90 11.32 10.62
CA PRO A 296 5.24 10.96 11.09
C PRO A 296 6.33 11.11 10.01
N TYR A 297 5.97 11.46 8.77
CA TYR A 297 6.94 11.74 7.71
C TYR A 297 7.42 13.19 7.70
N ASN A 298 6.75 14.07 8.43
CA ASN A 298 7.29 15.38 8.77
C ASN A 298 8.23 15.21 9.97
N LYS A 299 9.52 15.58 9.82
CA LYS A 299 10.55 15.37 10.85
C LYS A 299 10.25 16.07 12.18
N ASP A 300 9.67 17.27 12.12
CA ASP A 300 9.36 18.06 13.33
C ASP A 300 8.18 17.47 14.10
N ILE A 301 7.22 16.90 13.37
CA ILE A 301 6.08 16.18 13.95
C ILE A 301 6.55 14.82 14.50
N ALA A 302 7.33 14.06 13.72
CA ALA A 302 7.87 12.76 14.11
C ALA A 302 8.66 12.82 15.42
N ALA A 303 9.46 13.87 15.61
CA ALA A 303 10.21 14.11 16.83
C ALA A 303 9.32 14.21 18.07
N GLN A 304 8.04 14.54 17.92
CA GLN A 304 7.06 14.66 19.00
C GLN A 304 6.18 13.41 19.15
N ILE A 305 5.83 12.74 18.04
CA ILE A 305 4.81 11.67 18.06
C ILE A 305 5.37 10.23 17.95
N GLU A 306 6.61 10.03 17.49
CA GLU A 306 7.22 8.68 17.42
C GLU A 306 7.90 8.31 18.76
N MET A 307 7.25 7.48 19.56
CA MET A 307 7.81 6.92 20.79
C MET A 307 8.86 5.86 20.48
N ARG A 308 9.87 5.75 21.35
CA ARG A 308 10.78 4.61 21.34
C ARG A 308 10.02 3.33 21.67
N VAL A 309 10.26 2.28 20.88
CA VAL A 309 9.68 0.95 21.12
C VAL A 309 10.73 -0.15 21.32
N HIS A 310 12.01 0.20 21.21
CA HIS A 310 13.14 -0.68 21.47
C HIS A 310 14.02 -0.07 22.56
N PHE A 311 14.17 -0.78 23.67
CA PHE A 311 14.88 -0.31 24.86
C PHE A 311 16.09 -1.17 25.20
N SER A 312 17.13 -0.54 25.76
CA SER A 312 18.37 -1.22 26.14
C SER A 312 18.12 -2.36 27.12
N ILE A 313 18.87 -3.45 26.96
CA ILE A 313 18.94 -4.54 27.96
C ILE A 313 19.73 -4.11 29.21
N GLN A 314 20.57 -3.06 29.10
CA GLN A 314 21.34 -2.53 30.22
C GLN A 314 20.45 -1.62 31.04
N TYR A 315 20.17 -2.04 32.27
CA TYR A 315 19.21 -1.35 33.14
C TYR A 315 19.49 0.15 33.35
N PRO A 316 20.73 0.63 33.60
CA PRO A 316 20.98 2.07 33.73
C PRO A 316 20.62 2.88 32.48
N GLU A 317 20.92 2.32 31.29
CA GLU A 317 20.57 2.96 30.02
C GLU A 317 19.06 2.86 29.74
N PHE A 318 18.41 1.74 30.10
CA PHE A 318 16.96 1.61 30.07
C PHE A 318 16.28 2.73 30.87
N VAL A 319 16.70 2.96 32.12
CA VAL A 319 16.12 3.99 33.00
C VAL A 319 16.24 5.37 32.36
N LYS A 320 17.40 5.71 31.79
CA LYS A 320 17.61 6.97 31.07
C LYS A 320 16.66 7.12 29.88
N GLN A 321 16.58 6.09 29.04
CA GLN A 321 15.68 6.06 27.88
C GLN A 321 14.22 6.20 28.31
N ALA A 322 13.80 5.43 29.31
CA ALA A 322 12.45 5.42 29.84
C ALA A 322 12.02 6.78 30.38
N ARG A 323 12.88 7.47 31.15
CA ARG A 323 12.56 8.81 31.70
C ARG A 323 12.42 9.86 30.60
N ILE A 324 13.24 9.81 29.55
CA ILE A 324 13.13 10.68 28.38
C ILE A 324 11.78 10.44 27.67
N GLU A 325 11.45 9.17 27.43
CA GLU A 325 10.24 8.80 26.69
C GLU A 325 8.96 9.02 27.51
N GLN A 326 8.99 8.91 28.83
CA GLN A 326 7.86 9.31 29.69
C GLN A 326 7.56 10.81 29.58
N ALA A 327 8.59 11.66 29.62
CA ALA A 327 8.41 13.11 29.44
C ALA A 327 7.88 13.44 28.03
N LYS A 328 8.30 12.68 27.01
CA LYS A 328 7.79 12.78 25.63
C LYS A 328 6.33 12.31 25.55
N ALA A 329 5.98 11.18 26.16
CA ALA A 329 4.64 10.62 26.21
C ALA A 329 3.64 11.60 26.84
N THR A 330 4.00 12.29 27.93
CA THR A 330 3.15 13.34 28.53
C THR A 330 2.83 14.46 27.55
N LYS A 331 3.83 14.93 26.79
CA LYS A 331 3.60 15.96 25.74
C LYS A 331 2.72 15.41 24.62
N PHE A 332 2.93 14.16 24.23
CA PHE A 332 2.14 13.54 23.17
C PHE A 332 0.67 13.34 23.58
N ILE A 333 0.38 13.02 24.85
CA ILE A 333 -1.00 12.98 25.37
C ILE A 333 -1.68 14.35 25.22
N VAL A 334 -1.00 15.44 25.60
CA VAL A 334 -1.54 16.80 25.43
C VAL A 334 -1.82 17.09 23.97
N TYR A 335 -0.93 16.65 23.08
CA TYR A 335 -1.10 16.83 21.64
C TYR A 335 -2.30 16.03 21.11
N LEU A 336 -2.42 14.75 21.46
CA LEU A 336 -3.57 13.91 21.08
C LEU A 336 -4.89 14.46 21.62
N ALA A 337 -4.91 15.01 22.85
CA ALA A 337 -6.08 15.65 23.41
C ALA A 337 -6.51 16.92 22.63
N ALA A 338 -5.55 17.68 22.11
CA ALA A 338 -5.85 18.81 21.23
C ALA A 338 -6.44 18.36 19.89
N VAL A 339 -5.90 17.28 19.30
CA VAL A 339 -6.44 16.69 18.07
C VAL A 339 -7.82 16.07 18.31
N GLN A 340 -8.05 15.44 19.47
CA GLN A 340 -9.36 14.92 19.86
C GLN A 340 -10.41 16.03 19.87
N LYS A 341 -10.12 17.20 20.46
CA LYS A 341 -11.04 18.34 20.47
C LYS A 341 -11.38 18.85 19.07
N VAL A 342 -10.40 18.84 18.15
CA VAL A 342 -10.62 19.20 16.75
C VAL A 342 -11.58 18.21 16.08
N MET A 343 -11.41 16.91 16.33
CA MET A 343 -12.33 15.90 15.82
C MET A 343 -13.72 16.06 16.41
N GLU A 344 -13.86 16.29 17.72
CA GLU A 344 -15.16 16.50 18.38
C GLU A 344 -15.92 17.70 17.82
N GLY A 345 -15.22 18.78 17.46
CA GLY A 345 -15.81 19.92 16.75
C GLY A 345 -16.38 19.57 15.37
N GLY A 346 -15.94 18.45 14.76
CA GLY A 346 -16.44 17.94 13.48
C GLY A 346 -17.71 17.09 13.57
N ALA A 347 -18.26 16.82 14.77
CA ALA A 347 -19.38 15.89 14.94
C ALA A 347 -20.63 16.26 14.13
N MET A 348 -21.03 17.53 14.14
CA MET A 348 -22.16 18.00 13.31
C MET A 348 -21.88 17.84 11.81
N HIS A 349 -20.64 18.08 11.38
CA HIS A 349 -20.27 17.91 9.98
C HIS A 349 -20.27 16.44 9.57
N ARG A 350 -19.98 15.52 10.50
CA ARG A 350 -20.19 14.10 10.26
C ARG A 350 -21.65 13.84 9.97
N GLU A 351 -22.57 14.30 10.83
CA GLU A 351 -24.01 14.00 10.70
C GLU A 351 -24.59 14.48 9.36
N GLN A 352 -24.01 15.56 8.82
CA GLN A 352 -24.39 16.18 7.55
C GLN A 352 -23.67 15.60 6.32
N GLU A 353 -22.57 14.86 6.51
CA GLU A 353 -21.82 14.26 5.40
C GLU A 353 -22.62 13.11 4.80
N ALA A 354 -22.91 13.17 3.50
CA ALA A 354 -23.69 12.14 2.82
C ALA A 354 -22.83 10.94 2.39
N ASP A 355 -21.52 11.13 2.27
CA ASP A 355 -20.60 10.10 1.81
C ASP A 355 -20.22 9.11 2.94
N PRO A 356 -20.61 7.82 2.85
CA PRO A 356 -20.31 6.82 3.88
C PRO A 356 -18.82 6.62 4.12
N ARG A 357 -17.97 6.82 3.10
CA ARG A 357 -16.51 6.70 3.23
C ARG A 357 -15.97 7.76 4.17
N TRP A 358 -16.41 9.01 4.01
CA TRP A 358 -15.96 10.12 4.85
C TRP A 358 -16.51 10.02 6.28
N GLN A 359 -17.75 9.54 6.45
CA GLN A 359 -18.27 9.19 7.77
C GLN A 359 -17.41 8.11 8.46
N ALA A 360 -17.09 7.03 7.74
CA ALA A 360 -16.28 5.93 8.28
C ALA A 360 -14.84 6.37 8.60
N ASN A 361 -14.23 7.20 7.74
CA ASN A 361 -12.93 7.81 8.00
C ASN A 361 -12.94 8.62 9.31
N TYR A 362 -13.94 9.49 9.49
CA TYR A 362 -14.10 10.27 10.72
C TYR A 362 -14.22 9.37 11.96
N ASP A 363 -15.15 8.40 11.92
CA ASP A 363 -15.44 7.53 13.06
C ASP A 363 -14.22 6.72 13.50
N LEU A 364 -13.52 6.12 12.53
CA LEU A 364 -12.34 5.32 12.81
C LEU A 364 -11.20 6.17 13.36
N ILE A 365 -10.91 7.32 12.74
CA ILE A 365 -9.82 8.21 13.15
C ILE A 365 -10.09 8.74 14.56
N TYR A 366 -11.33 9.17 14.85
CA TYR A 366 -11.70 9.64 16.18
C TYR A 366 -11.53 8.54 17.24
N ALA A 367 -12.02 7.33 16.97
CA ALA A 367 -11.83 6.19 17.85
C ALA A 367 -10.34 5.88 18.10
N GLN A 368 -9.52 5.94 17.05
CA GLN A 368 -8.07 5.72 17.15
C GLN A 368 -7.37 6.79 18.00
N ILE A 369 -7.71 8.07 17.87
CA ILE A 369 -7.10 9.14 18.68
C ILE A 369 -7.36 8.94 20.16
N VAL A 370 -8.60 8.56 20.53
CA VAL A 370 -8.95 8.25 21.93
C VAL A 370 -8.20 6.99 22.39
N ALA A 371 -8.16 5.94 21.57
CA ALA A 371 -7.42 4.71 21.88
C ALA A 371 -5.91 4.94 22.06
N TYR A 372 -5.33 5.84 21.27
CA TYR A 372 -3.91 6.14 21.31
C TYR A 372 -3.56 6.89 22.60
N GLN A 373 -4.44 7.75 23.11
CA GLN A 373 -4.24 8.35 24.44
C GLN A 373 -4.19 7.29 25.54
N ALA A 374 -5.12 6.33 25.54
CA ALA A 374 -5.09 5.21 26.48
C ALA A 374 -3.76 4.44 26.42
N ARG A 375 -3.29 4.14 25.21
CA ARG A 375 -2.03 3.40 25.00
C ARG A 375 -0.79 4.20 25.42
N ILE A 376 -0.77 5.51 25.25
CA ILE A 376 0.35 6.34 25.68
C ILE A 376 0.37 6.49 27.21
N TRP A 377 -0.79 6.54 27.88
CA TRP A 377 -0.87 6.42 29.34
C TRP A 377 -0.29 5.09 29.82
N GLU A 378 -0.75 3.98 29.23
CA GLU A 378 -0.26 2.63 29.54
C GLU A 378 1.23 2.44 29.22
N TYR A 379 1.73 3.08 28.17
CA TYR A 379 3.15 3.10 27.83
C TYR A 379 3.98 3.76 28.92
N GLY A 380 3.58 4.95 29.39
CA GLY A 380 4.25 5.65 30.48
C GLY A 380 4.22 4.85 31.79
N ALA A 381 3.08 4.23 32.10
CA ALA A 381 2.92 3.37 33.27
C ALA A 381 3.77 2.09 33.17
N SER A 382 3.86 1.48 31.99
CA SER A 382 4.68 0.28 31.77
C SER A 382 6.16 0.57 31.92
N LEU A 383 6.63 1.75 31.48
CA LEU A 383 8.00 2.21 31.72
C LEU A 383 8.28 2.36 33.21
N GLU A 384 7.34 2.95 33.96
CA GLU A 384 7.48 3.08 35.42
C GLU A 384 7.52 1.72 36.11
N GLU A 385 6.64 0.81 35.70
CA GLU A 385 6.57 -0.55 36.23
C GLU A 385 7.87 -1.31 35.97
N PHE A 386 8.45 -1.19 34.78
CA PHE A 386 9.74 -1.80 34.48
C PHE A 386 10.88 -1.22 35.33
N ILE A 387 10.86 0.08 35.63
CA ILE A 387 11.87 0.70 36.50
C ILE A 387 11.73 0.19 37.94
N LYS A 388 10.50 0.06 38.45
CA LYS A 388 10.27 -0.43 39.82
C LYS A 388 10.55 -1.93 39.94
N ASN A 389 10.12 -2.70 38.94
CA ASN A 389 10.17 -4.16 38.90
C ASN A 389 10.82 -4.62 37.58
N PRO A 390 12.16 -4.52 37.46
CA PRO A 390 12.84 -4.84 36.21
C PRO A 390 12.63 -6.29 35.79
N LYS A 391 12.19 -6.48 34.55
CA LYS A 391 12.08 -7.83 33.99
C LYS A 391 13.46 -8.41 33.74
N THR A 392 13.55 -9.73 33.87
CA THR A 392 14.75 -10.49 33.50
C THR A 392 14.43 -11.43 32.33
N ALA A 393 15.42 -11.65 31.48
CA ALA A 393 15.34 -12.60 30.39
C ALA A 393 16.72 -13.26 30.18
N PRO A 394 16.79 -14.54 29.77
CA PRO A 394 18.05 -15.16 29.43
C PRO A 394 18.80 -14.37 28.36
N LEU A 395 20.10 -14.14 28.52
CA LEU A 395 20.90 -13.42 27.51
C LEU A 395 21.00 -14.20 26.19
N THR A 396 20.77 -15.52 26.24
CA THR A 396 20.83 -16.40 25.09
C THR A 396 19.65 -17.37 25.07
N LYS A 397 19.22 -17.76 23.87
CA LYS A 397 18.17 -18.77 23.65
C LYS A 397 18.58 -19.71 22.52
N SER A 398 18.24 -21.00 22.64
CA SER A 398 18.44 -21.99 21.58
C SER A 398 17.67 -21.60 20.31
N PRO A 399 18.19 -21.80 19.09
CA PRO A 399 19.44 -22.52 18.75
C PRO A 399 20.72 -21.68 18.75
N ASN A 400 20.66 -20.35 18.61
CA ASN A 400 21.82 -19.45 18.68
C ASN A 400 21.32 -18.00 18.66
N LEU A 401 20.46 -17.63 19.59
CA LEU A 401 19.89 -16.29 19.67
C LEU A 401 20.45 -15.54 20.89
N ARG A 402 20.62 -14.24 20.75
CA ARG A 402 21.06 -13.32 21.80
C ARG A 402 20.00 -12.26 22.02
N LEU A 403 19.77 -11.93 23.29
CA LEU A 403 18.90 -10.83 23.67
C LEU A 403 19.51 -9.52 23.17
N VAL A 404 18.75 -8.73 22.40
CA VAL A 404 19.23 -7.47 21.81
C VAL A 404 18.62 -6.26 22.50
N HIS A 405 17.31 -6.28 22.71
CA HIS A 405 16.57 -5.19 23.35
C HIS A 405 15.27 -5.71 23.98
N TRP A 406 14.62 -4.83 24.74
CA TRP A 406 13.24 -4.98 25.17
C TRP A 406 12.32 -4.29 24.16
N ASP A 407 11.39 -5.05 23.60
CA ASP A 407 10.37 -4.60 22.66
C ASP A 407 9.10 -4.19 23.41
N VAL A 408 8.56 -3.02 23.06
CA VAL A 408 7.22 -2.62 23.46
C VAL A 408 6.19 -3.46 22.71
N THR A 409 5.28 -4.07 23.46
CA THR A 409 4.13 -4.83 22.95
C THR A 409 2.85 -4.36 23.61
N THR A 410 1.70 -4.66 23.02
CA THR A 410 0.39 -4.42 23.65
C THR A 410 -0.14 -5.69 24.31
N ARG A 411 -1.02 -5.51 25.30
CA ARG A 411 -1.73 -6.57 26.02
C ARG A 411 -3.11 -6.09 26.50
N ALA A 412 -3.92 -7.00 27.01
CA ALA A 412 -5.24 -6.67 27.55
C ALA A 412 -5.17 -5.99 28.94
N GLN A 413 -4.21 -6.41 29.77
CA GLN A 413 -4.06 -5.92 31.15
C GLN A 413 -3.53 -4.49 31.18
N ILE A 414 -4.21 -3.63 31.94
CA ILE A 414 -3.85 -2.22 32.15
C ILE A 414 -3.11 -2.03 33.48
N LEU A 415 -2.39 -0.91 33.60
CA LEU A 415 -1.57 -0.58 34.78
C LEU A 415 -2.03 0.70 35.50
N THR A 416 -2.84 1.54 34.87
CA THR A 416 -3.21 2.87 35.39
C THR A 416 -4.72 3.09 35.35
N GLU A 417 -5.24 3.82 36.34
CA GLU A 417 -6.65 4.23 36.39
C GLU A 417 -6.93 5.36 35.39
N GLU A 418 -5.92 6.20 35.12
CA GLU A 418 -5.98 7.33 34.20
C GLU A 418 -6.27 6.92 32.75
N SER A 419 -5.91 5.68 32.35
CA SER A 419 -6.22 5.17 31.01
C SER A 419 -7.68 4.70 30.86
N LYS A 420 -8.37 4.34 31.94
CA LYS A 420 -9.70 3.71 31.89
C LYS A 420 -10.77 4.52 31.14
N PRO A 421 -10.94 5.84 31.38
CA PRO A 421 -11.96 6.62 30.67
C PRO A 421 -11.74 6.63 29.15
N TYR A 422 -10.48 6.65 28.72
CA TYR A 422 -10.13 6.58 27.30
C TYR A 422 -10.39 5.20 26.72
N ILE A 423 -10.15 4.13 27.48
CA ILE A 423 -10.40 2.75 27.05
C ILE A 423 -11.89 2.51 26.86
N GLU A 424 -12.72 2.90 27.82
CA GLU A 424 -14.17 2.80 27.76
C GLU A 424 -14.69 3.55 26.53
N ARG A 425 -14.29 4.82 26.39
CA ARG A 425 -14.71 5.66 25.27
C ARG A 425 -14.24 5.14 23.91
N ALA A 426 -12.98 4.72 23.79
CA ALA A 426 -12.46 4.14 22.55
C ALA A 426 -13.18 2.84 22.18
N THR A 427 -13.51 2.02 23.19
CA THR A 427 -14.24 0.76 22.98
C THR A 427 -15.64 1.02 22.44
N GLU A 428 -16.37 1.98 23.01
CA GLU A 428 -17.66 2.43 22.49
C GLU A 428 -17.54 2.90 21.04
N LEU A 429 -16.59 3.81 20.76
CA LEU A 429 -16.41 4.37 19.42
C LEU A 429 -16.04 3.32 18.38
N PHE A 430 -15.14 2.38 18.70
CA PHE A 430 -14.83 1.29 17.78
C PHE A 430 -16.02 0.36 17.55
N ASN A 431 -16.83 0.07 18.58
CA ASN A 431 -18.05 -0.71 18.39
C ASN A 431 -19.06 0.01 17.49
N VAL A 432 -19.15 1.34 17.58
CA VAL A 432 -19.95 2.15 16.64
C VAL A 432 -19.41 2.04 15.22
N VAL A 433 -18.09 2.12 15.00
CA VAL A 433 -17.49 1.91 13.66
C VAL A 433 -17.86 0.53 13.11
N VAL A 434 -17.76 -0.52 13.93
CA VAL A 434 -18.09 -1.90 13.54
C VAL A 434 -19.57 -2.05 13.18
N ALA A 435 -20.45 -1.43 13.96
CA ALA A 435 -21.89 -1.50 13.75
C ALA A 435 -22.36 -0.70 12.53
N ASN A 436 -21.79 0.48 12.29
CA ASN A 436 -22.20 1.39 11.22
C ASN A 436 -21.59 1.03 9.86
N HIS A 437 -20.40 0.42 9.84
CA HIS A 437 -19.66 0.10 8.62
C HIS A 437 -19.31 -1.39 8.50
N PRO A 438 -20.27 -2.31 8.70
CA PRO A 438 -19.99 -3.75 8.75
C PRO A 438 -19.45 -4.26 7.42
N GLY A 439 -18.54 -5.24 7.46
CA GLY A 439 -17.98 -5.85 6.25
C GLY A 439 -17.02 -4.96 5.47
N THR A 440 -16.56 -3.85 6.04
CA THR A 440 -15.63 -2.90 5.41
C THR A 440 -14.24 -2.89 6.08
N PRO A 441 -13.20 -2.32 5.45
CA PRO A 441 -11.89 -2.12 6.08
C PRO A 441 -11.93 -1.32 7.36
N TRP A 442 -12.85 -0.36 7.49
CA TRP A 442 -12.98 0.45 8.71
C TRP A 442 -13.41 -0.39 9.91
N ALA A 443 -14.45 -1.21 9.75
CA ALA A 443 -14.88 -2.14 10.79
C ALA A 443 -13.80 -3.18 11.10
N ALA A 444 -13.12 -3.71 10.09
CA ALA A 444 -12.03 -4.66 10.29
C ALA A 444 -10.86 -4.03 11.06
N ARG A 445 -10.50 -2.77 10.77
CA ARG A 445 -9.46 -2.04 11.51
C ARG A 445 -9.90 -1.76 12.94
N ALA A 446 -11.13 -1.33 13.17
CA ALA A 446 -11.69 -1.14 14.51
C ALA A 446 -11.64 -2.43 15.35
N GLN A 447 -12.04 -3.57 14.78
CA GLN A 447 -11.92 -4.89 15.44
C GLN A 447 -10.47 -5.25 15.76
N ARG A 448 -9.53 -4.95 14.85
CA ARG A 448 -8.10 -5.16 15.08
C ARG A 448 -7.58 -4.28 16.23
N GLU A 449 -8.00 -3.02 16.30
CA GLU A 449 -7.62 -2.11 17.39
C GLU A 449 -8.16 -2.60 18.75
N LEU A 450 -9.40 -3.08 18.80
CA LEU A 450 -9.99 -3.71 20.00
C LEU A 450 -9.21 -4.96 20.42
N LYS A 451 -8.93 -5.87 19.47
CA LYS A 451 -8.19 -7.12 19.72
C LYS A 451 -6.75 -6.88 20.18
N ARG A 452 -6.12 -5.81 19.69
CA ARG A 452 -4.75 -5.43 20.06
C ARG A 452 -4.61 -5.12 21.56
N GLY A 453 -5.70 -4.69 22.20
CA GLY A 453 -5.70 -4.22 23.58
C GLY A 453 -5.13 -2.81 23.73
N PHE A 454 -5.23 -2.30 24.96
CA PHE A 454 -4.83 -0.95 25.34
C PHE A 454 -3.63 -0.92 26.28
N GLY A 455 -3.45 -1.99 27.08
CA GLY A 455 -2.30 -2.16 27.95
C GLY A 455 -1.00 -2.30 27.18
N VAL A 456 0.10 -1.93 27.82
CA VAL A 456 1.45 -2.03 27.28
C VAL A 456 2.27 -3.00 28.12
N ASP A 457 3.27 -3.61 27.50
CA ASP A 457 4.25 -4.45 28.17
C ASP A 457 5.59 -4.50 27.42
N PHE A 458 6.62 -5.06 28.06
CA PHE A 458 7.93 -5.32 27.47
C PHE A 458 8.15 -6.81 27.27
N ARG A 459 8.52 -7.19 26.04
CA ARG A 459 8.94 -8.54 25.68
C ARG A 459 10.43 -8.55 25.32
N PRO A 460 11.18 -9.61 25.66
CA PRO A 460 12.56 -9.73 25.22
C PRO A 460 12.62 -10.02 23.72
N ASP A 461 13.46 -9.30 22.97
CA ASP A 461 13.71 -9.56 21.56
C ASP A 461 15.07 -10.20 21.32
N TYR A 462 15.09 -11.21 20.46
CA TYR A 462 16.20 -12.13 20.30
C TYR A 462 16.60 -12.26 18.82
N ASP A 463 17.85 -11.91 18.52
CA ASP A 463 18.43 -12.06 17.18
C ASP A 463 19.57 -13.07 17.17
N PRO A 464 19.85 -13.70 16.02
CA PRO A 464 21.11 -14.38 15.81
C PRO A 464 22.30 -13.40 15.92
N PRO A 465 23.48 -13.86 16.36
CA PRO A 465 24.69 -13.04 16.38
C PRO A 465 24.93 -12.35 15.03
N TYR A 466 25.41 -11.10 15.08
CA TYR A 466 25.81 -10.39 13.87
C TYR A 466 26.96 -11.15 13.20
N LEU A 467 26.68 -11.74 12.03
CA LEU A 467 27.71 -12.25 11.14
C LEU A 467 28.44 -11.05 10.53
N LYS A 468 29.77 -11.00 10.70
CA LYS A 468 30.58 -10.00 10.01
C LYS A 468 30.67 -10.40 8.54
N PRO A 469 30.17 -9.59 7.59
CA PRO A 469 30.27 -9.91 6.17
C PRO A 469 31.74 -10.00 5.76
N THR A 470 32.09 -11.00 4.96
CA THR A 470 33.40 -11.14 4.34
C THR A 470 33.42 -10.37 3.02
N GLY A 471 34.38 -9.45 2.86
CA GLY A 471 34.53 -8.65 1.64
C GLY A 471 33.67 -7.38 1.62
N LYS A 472 33.42 -6.83 0.42
CA LYS A 472 32.57 -5.64 0.24
C LYS A 472 31.14 -5.97 0.66
N VAL A 473 30.59 -5.18 1.57
CA VAL A 473 29.21 -5.35 2.06
C VAL A 473 28.24 -5.01 0.94
N ILE A 474 27.32 -5.94 0.65
CA ILE A 474 26.22 -5.71 -0.26
C ILE A 474 25.25 -4.74 0.45
N PRO A 475 24.95 -3.56 -0.14
CA PRO A 475 24.01 -2.65 0.48
C PRO A 475 22.62 -3.30 0.55
N VAL A 476 21.87 -2.98 1.61
CA VAL A 476 20.44 -3.29 1.64
C VAL A 476 19.79 -2.56 0.46
N PRO A 477 19.04 -3.24 -0.42
CA PRO A 477 18.38 -2.59 -1.54
C PRO A 477 17.45 -1.49 -1.02
N LYS A 478 17.39 -0.41 -1.79
CA LYS A 478 16.22 0.47 -1.77
C LYS A 478 15.33 -0.09 -2.88
N LEU A 479 14.15 -0.58 -2.50
CA LEU A 479 13.05 -0.65 -3.43
C LEU A 479 12.47 0.76 -3.40
#